data_AF-A0A969K838-F1
#
_entry.id   AF-A0A969K838-F1
#
_cell.length_a   1.000
_cell.length_b   1.000
_cell.length_c   1.000
_cell.angle_alpha   90.00
_cell.angle_beta   90.00
_cell.angle_gamma   90.00
#
_symmetry.space_group_name_H-M   'P 1'
#
loop_
_entity.id
_entity.type
_entity.pdbx_description
1 polymer ?
#
loop_
_entity_poly.entity_id
_entity_poly.type
_entity_poly.pdbx_seq_one_letter_code
_entity_poly.pdbx_strand_id
1 'polypeptide(L)'
;MPWWYDQSPPQNRRWWERIPKEERAWKYRIRTESLSERTGITGHAWSVSGMSMTPDGVLTLYRGYGWDGMSFLALDTKDSQLGSAFHDALYRAIRLGLLPGSTRRDADTLFRRLNQESGMPTAR
;
A
#
# COMPACT_ATOMS: atom_id res chain seq x y z
N MET A 1 -13.36 27.18 -2.83
CA MET A 1 -11.89 27.06 -2.86
C MET A 1 -11.45 26.30 -1.61
N PRO A 2 -11.08 25.00 -1.67
CA PRO A 2 -10.78 24.22 -0.45
C PRO A 2 -9.34 24.40 0.07
N TRP A 3 -9.23 24.43 1.40
CA TRP A 3 -8.13 24.85 2.29
C TRP A 3 -6.95 23.88 2.49
N TRP A 4 -6.63 23.02 1.52
CA TRP A 4 -5.55 22.01 1.69
C TRP A 4 -4.43 22.09 0.64
N TYR A 5 -4.40 23.14 -0.17
CA TYR A 5 -3.37 23.34 -1.19
C TYR A 5 -2.84 24.77 -1.17
N ASP A 6 -1.70 24.97 -0.54
CA ASP A 6 -0.87 26.17 -0.67
C ASP A 6 0.41 25.80 -1.44
N GLN A 7 0.68 26.53 -2.53
CA GLN A 7 1.85 26.35 -3.37
C GLN A 7 2.96 27.32 -2.94
N SER A 8 3.92 26.82 -2.16
CA SER A 8 5.32 27.26 -2.24
C SER A 8 6.24 26.28 -1.50
N PRO A 9 7.05 25.46 -2.21
CA PRO A 9 8.07 24.63 -1.58
C PRO A 9 9.33 25.45 -1.21
N PRO A 10 10.05 25.10 -0.13
CA PRO A 10 11.42 25.58 0.10
C PRO A 10 12.34 25.08 -1.02
N GLN A 11 13.13 25.99 -1.59
CA GLN A 11 13.73 25.91 -2.92
C GLN A 11 14.84 24.86 -3.15
N ASN A 12 15.24 24.02 -2.19
CA ASN A 12 16.40 23.14 -2.40
C ASN A 12 16.52 21.94 -1.45
N ARG A 13 15.62 20.95 -1.60
CA ARG A 13 15.87 19.49 -1.45
C ARG A 13 14.53 18.75 -1.37
N ARG A 14 14.35 17.72 -2.18
CA ARG A 14 13.06 17.00 -2.29
C ARG A 14 12.88 16.07 -1.08
N TRP A 15 11.71 16.09 -0.43
CA TRP A 15 11.45 15.29 0.77
C TRP A 15 11.42 13.77 0.55
N TRP A 16 11.46 13.32 -0.71
CA TRP A 16 11.55 11.91 -1.11
C TRP A 16 12.99 11.45 -1.45
N GLU A 17 13.99 12.33 -1.36
CA GLU A 17 15.41 11.99 -1.54
C GLU A 17 16.10 11.53 -0.24
N ARG A 18 15.36 11.41 0.87
CA ARG A 18 15.93 11.03 2.18
C ARG A 18 15.70 9.55 2.52
N ILE A 19 16.83 8.84 2.54
CA ILE A 19 17.09 7.50 3.10
C ILE A 19 16.48 6.35 2.27
N PRO A 20 17.27 5.35 1.83
CA PRO A 20 16.74 4.10 1.29
C PRO A 20 15.68 3.53 2.26
N LYS A 21 14.50 3.16 1.73
CA LYS A 21 13.34 2.65 2.49
C LYS A 21 13.69 1.46 3.41
N GLU A 22 14.86 0.84 3.21
CA GLU A 22 15.44 -0.28 3.95
C GLU A 22 15.92 0.08 5.37
N GLU A 23 16.28 1.35 5.63
CA GLU A 23 16.83 1.81 6.92
C GLU A 23 15.76 2.41 7.87
N ARG A 24 14.49 2.48 7.46
CA ARG A 24 13.40 2.98 8.32
C ARG A 24 12.92 1.92 9.31
N ALA A 25 12.71 2.33 10.56
CA ALA A 25 11.99 1.55 11.56
C ALA A 25 10.48 1.50 11.21
N TRP A 26 10.09 0.53 10.38
CA TRP A 26 8.68 0.25 10.06
C TRP A 26 7.88 -0.13 11.30
N LYS A 27 6.67 0.43 11.44
CA LYS A 27 5.76 0.08 12.54
C LYS A 27 5.29 -1.38 12.48
N TYR A 28 5.00 -1.87 11.28
CA TYR A 28 4.53 -3.24 11.06
C TYR A 28 5.43 -3.97 10.05
N ARG A 29 5.57 -5.29 10.21
CA ARG A 29 6.35 -6.15 9.31
C ARG A 29 5.68 -7.51 9.15
N ILE A 30 5.77 -8.07 7.94
CA ILE A 30 5.33 -9.45 7.69
C ILE A 30 6.30 -10.41 8.38
N ARG A 31 5.78 -11.21 9.30
CA ARG A 31 6.53 -12.24 10.04
C ARG A 31 6.46 -13.62 9.37
N THR A 32 5.39 -13.89 8.64
CA THR A 32 5.17 -15.11 7.85
C THR A 32 6.04 -15.12 6.59
N GLU A 33 6.22 -16.27 5.95
CA GLU A 33 7.01 -16.42 4.72
C GLU A 33 6.52 -15.52 3.59
N SER A 34 5.20 -15.53 3.33
CA SER A 34 4.55 -14.66 2.37
C SER A 34 3.06 -14.53 2.64
N LEU A 35 2.46 -13.45 2.16
CA LEU A 35 1.02 -13.21 2.13
C LEU A 35 0.63 -12.85 0.70
N SER A 36 -0.42 -13.46 0.18
CA SER A 36 -0.85 -13.27 -1.21
C SER A 36 -2.32 -12.92 -1.26
N GLU A 37 -2.68 -11.90 -2.04
CA GLU A 37 -4.07 -11.51 -2.25
C GLU A 37 -4.37 -11.19 -3.71
N ARG A 38 -5.62 -11.45 -4.11
CA ARG A 38 -6.09 -11.14 -5.46
C ARG A 38 -6.57 -9.70 -5.54
N THR A 39 -5.84 -8.89 -6.31
CA THR A 39 -6.06 -7.44 -6.42
C THR A 39 -7.14 -7.05 -7.41
N GLY A 40 -7.41 -7.89 -8.41
CA GLY A 40 -8.24 -7.56 -9.57
C GLY A 40 -7.50 -6.78 -10.67
N ILE A 41 -6.25 -6.36 -10.42
CA ILE A 41 -5.39 -5.67 -11.40
C ILE A 41 -4.63 -6.72 -12.20
N THR A 42 -5.11 -7.08 -13.38
CA THR A 42 -4.51 -8.12 -14.24
C THR A 42 -3.64 -7.52 -15.35
N GLY A 43 -2.86 -8.37 -16.03
CA GLY A 43 -2.05 -7.98 -17.20
C GLY A 43 -0.71 -7.34 -16.85
N HIS A 44 -0.32 -7.33 -15.57
CA HIS A 44 0.93 -6.77 -15.09
C HIS A 44 1.72 -7.82 -14.31
N ALA A 45 3.00 -7.96 -14.62
CA ALA A 45 3.89 -8.85 -13.89
C ALA A 45 5.18 -8.12 -13.52
N TRP A 46 5.54 -8.16 -12.26
CA TRP A 46 6.74 -7.50 -11.74
C TRP A 46 7.18 -8.14 -10.43
N SER A 47 8.46 -8.01 -10.11
CA SER A 47 9.04 -8.47 -8.84
C SER A 47 10.05 -7.45 -8.36
N VAL A 48 9.91 -7.00 -7.13
CA VAL A 48 10.81 -6.05 -6.47
C VAL A 48 11.04 -6.47 -5.02
N SER A 49 12.06 -5.92 -4.37
CA SER A 49 12.47 -6.32 -3.02
C SER A 49 11.29 -6.31 -2.04
N GLY A 50 10.88 -7.51 -1.60
CA GLY A 50 9.80 -7.73 -0.64
C GLY A 50 8.38 -7.84 -1.20
N MET A 51 8.14 -7.67 -2.51
CA MET A 51 6.81 -7.82 -3.11
C MET A 51 6.85 -8.18 -4.61
N SER A 52 5.87 -8.96 -5.07
CA SER A 52 5.73 -9.35 -6.48
C SER A 52 4.28 -9.39 -6.91
N MET A 53 4.03 -9.28 -8.21
CA MET A 53 2.70 -9.44 -8.78
C MET A 53 2.73 -10.34 -10.01
N THR A 54 1.76 -11.23 -10.11
CA THR A 54 1.57 -12.12 -11.27
C THR A 54 0.62 -11.50 -12.30
N PRO A 55 0.68 -11.93 -13.57
CA PRO A 55 -0.25 -11.47 -14.63
C PRO A 55 -1.74 -11.65 -14.27
N ASP A 56 -2.06 -12.64 -13.43
CA ASP A 56 -3.42 -12.94 -12.97
C ASP A 56 -3.92 -11.97 -11.88
N GLY A 57 -3.09 -10.98 -11.50
CA GLY A 57 -3.41 -9.96 -10.51
C GLY A 57 -3.28 -10.43 -9.06
N VAL A 58 -2.45 -11.45 -8.81
CA VAL A 58 -2.10 -11.87 -7.45
C VAL A 58 -0.89 -11.06 -7.00
N LEU A 59 -1.06 -10.29 -5.92
CA LEU A 59 0.01 -9.56 -5.26
C LEU A 59 0.50 -10.36 -4.07
N THR A 60 1.80 -10.65 -4.04
CA THR A 60 2.47 -11.36 -2.96
C THR A 60 3.41 -10.41 -2.23
N LEU A 61 3.28 -10.34 -0.91
CA LEU A 61 4.18 -9.65 -0.02
C LEU A 61 5.01 -10.69 0.74
N TYR A 62 6.33 -10.53 0.73
CA TYR A 62 7.24 -11.50 1.35
C TYR A 62 7.64 -11.09 2.76
N ARG A 63 8.16 -12.07 3.52
CA ARG A 63 8.71 -11.87 4.85
C ARG A 63 9.64 -10.65 4.89
N GLY A 64 9.46 -9.81 5.91
CA GLY A 64 10.26 -8.60 6.10
C GLY A 64 9.75 -7.36 5.35
N TYR A 65 8.71 -7.49 4.51
CA TYR A 65 8.00 -6.32 4.00
C TYR A 65 7.48 -5.48 5.16
N GLY A 66 7.91 -4.21 5.22
CA GLY A 66 7.55 -3.27 6.26
C GLY A 66 6.68 -2.13 5.74
N TRP A 67 5.67 -1.75 6.53
CA TRP A 67 4.77 -0.64 6.23
C TRP A 67 4.40 0.14 7.50
N ASP A 68 3.96 1.38 7.32
CA ASP A 68 3.68 2.31 8.42
C ASP A 68 2.28 2.13 9.05
N GLY A 69 1.49 1.16 8.57
CA GLY A 69 0.12 0.89 9.04
C GLY A 69 -0.92 1.89 8.53
N MET A 70 -2.17 1.72 8.97
CA MET A 70 -3.26 2.66 8.73
C MET A 70 -3.17 3.84 9.71
N SER A 71 -3.49 5.06 9.28
CA SER A 71 -3.57 6.22 10.18
C SER A 71 -4.56 5.97 11.33
N PHE A 72 -4.11 6.29 12.54
CA PHE A 72 -4.59 6.04 13.91
C PHE A 72 -6.11 5.94 14.23
N LEU A 73 -7.02 6.25 13.30
CA LEU A 73 -8.47 6.34 13.54
C LEU A 73 -9.28 5.13 13.04
N ALA A 74 -8.66 4.20 12.31
CA ALA A 74 -9.34 2.98 11.87
C ALA A 74 -9.14 1.87 12.90
N LEU A 75 -10.23 1.17 13.24
CA LEU A 75 -10.23 0.05 14.17
C LEU A 75 -9.13 -0.95 13.76
N ASP A 76 -8.18 -1.16 14.67
CA ASP A 76 -6.95 -1.91 14.41
C ASP A 76 -7.21 -3.43 14.45
N THR A 77 -8.04 -3.92 13.53
CA THR A 77 -8.26 -5.36 13.36
C THR A 77 -7.13 -5.97 12.52
N LYS A 78 -6.80 -7.24 12.75
CA LYS A 78 -5.76 -7.95 11.98
C LYS A 78 -5.99 -7.85 10.46
N ASP A 79 -7.25 -7.87 10.06
CA ASP A 79 -7.65 -7.78 8.66
C ASP A 79 -7.46 -6.37 8.08
N SER A 80 -7.70 -5.33 8.90
CA SER A 80 -7.41 -3.94 8.54
C SER A 80 -5.92 -3.69 8.36
N GLN A 81 -5.09 -4.29 9.23
CA GLN A 81 -3.64 -4.23 9.11
C GLN A 81 -3.17 -4.91 7.82
N LEU A 82 -3.69 -6.10 7.50
CA LEU A 82 -3.38 -6.81 6.26
C LEU A 82 -3.81 -6.04 5.02
N GLY A 83 -5.04 -5.52 5.01
CA GLY A 83 -5.54 -4.67 3.92
C GLY A 83 -4.64 -3.43 3.71
N SER A 84 -4.19 -2.81 4.80
CA SER A 84 -3.30 -1.64 4.71
C SER A 84 -1.92 -1.98 4.13
N ALA A 85 -1.43 -3.21 4.34
CA ALA A 85 -0.17 -3.68 3.78
C ALA A 85 -0.26 -3.83 2.25
N PHE A 86 -1.33 -4.45 1.75
CA PHE A 86 -1.57 -4.58 0.31
C PHE A 86 -1.81 -3.22 -0.35
N HIS A 87 -2.50 -2.31 0.32
CA HIS A 87 -2.70 -0.94 -0.16
C HIS A 87 -1.38 -0.18 -0.29
N ASP A 88 -0.50 -0.20 0.73
CA ASP A 88 0.83 0.42 0.67
C ASP A 88 1.67 -0.15 -0.47
N ALA A 89 1.63 -1.47 -0.65
CA ALA A 89 2.37 -2.17 -1.70
C ALA A 89 1.90 -1.76 -3.11
N LEU A 90 0.60 -1.68 -3.36
CA LEU A 90 0.05 -1.20 -4.63
C LEU A 90 0.43 0.26 -4.90
N TYR A 91 0.34 1.12 -3.89
CA TYR A 91 0.78 2.52 -4.02
C TYR A 91 2.28 2.63 -4.28
N ARG A 92 3.10 1.76 -3.67
CA ARG A 92 4.53 1.66 -3.95
C ARG A 92 4.77 1.24 -5.40
N ALA A 93 4.06 0.23 -5.90
CA ALA A 93 4.19 -0.21 -7.29
C ALA A 93 3.84 0.90 -8.29
N ILE A 94 2.80 1.70 -8.00
CA ILE A 94 2.44 2.89 -8.80
C ILE A 94 3.56 3.94 -8.75
N ARG A 95 4.14 4.21 -7.57
CA ARG A 95 5.25 5.18 -7.43
C ARG A 95 6.52 4.74 -8.16
N LEU A 96 6.76 3.42 -8.26
CA LEU A 96 7.87 2.84 -8.99
C LEU A 96 7.61 2.73 -10.50
N GLY A 97 6.41 3.08 -10.97
CA GLY A 97 6.03 2.96 -12.39
C GLY A 97 5.76 1.52 -12.85
N LEU A 98 5.62 0.56 -11.92
CA LEU A 98 5.30 -0.84 -12.22
C LEU A 98 3.82 -1.05 -12.52
N LEU A 99 2.99 -0.14 -12.01
CA LEU A 99 1.56 -0.06 -12.28
C LEU A 99 1.22 1.35 -12.79
N PRO A 100 0.27 1.47 -13.74
CA PRO A 100 -0.16 2.78 -14.20
C PRO A 100 -0.93 3.50 -13.10
N GLY A 101 -0.85 4.84 -13.07
CA GLY A 101 -1.51 5.65 -12.04
C GLY A 101 -3.04 5.50 -11.99
N SER A 102 -3.66 4.95 -13.05
CA SER A 102 -5.07 4.61 -13.11
C SER A 102 -5.49 3.52 -12.13
N THR A 103 -4.59 2.64 -11.71
CA THR A 103 -4.89 1.53 -10.79
C THR A 103 -5.03 1.95 -9.33
N ARG A 104 -4.88 3.25 -9.02
CA ARG A 104 -5.16 3.78 -7.67
C ARG A 104 -6.58 3.46 -7.21
N ARG A 105 -7.56 3.56 -8.10
CA ARG A 105 -8.96 3.26 -7.77
C ARG A 105 -9.15 1.78 -7.46
N ASP A 106 -8.45 0.91 -8.16
CA ASP A 106 -8.49 -0.53 -7.92
C ASP A 106 -7.85 -0.87 -6.57
N ALA A 107 -6.72 -0.23 -6.24
CA ALA A 107 -6.08 -0.37 -4.93
C ALA A 107 -6.98 0.07 -3.78
N ASP A 108 -7.64 1.23 -3.90
CA ASP A 108 -8.59 1.71 -2.89
C ASP A 108 -9.82 0.80 -2.79
N THR A 109 -10.26 0.21 -3.90
CA THR A 109 -11.40 -0.73 -3.93
C THR A 109 -11.05 -2.03 -3.24
N LEU A 110 -9.87 -2.61 -3.52
CA LEU A 110 -9.37 -3.79 -2.83
C LEU A 110 -9.29 -3.54 -1.32
N PHE A 111 -8.77 -2.39 -0.92
CA PHE A 111 -8.67 -2.03 0.49
C PHE A 111 -10.03 -1.98 1.19
N ARG A 112 -11.04 -1.36 0.56
CA ARG A 112 -12.41 -1.34 1.08
C ARG A 112 -12.99 -2.75 1.16
N ARG A 113 -12.76 -3.58 0.14
CA ARG A 113 -13.24 -4.97 0.12
C ARG A 113 -12.68 -5.77 1.29
N LEU A 114 -11.36 -5.73 1.49
CA LEU A 114 -10.70 -6.44 2.60
C LEU A 114 -11.17 -5.95 3.97
N ASN A 115 -11.49 -4.65 4.11
CA ASN A 115 -12.04 -4.08 5.34
C ASN A 115 -13.54 -4.38 5.56
N GLN A 116 -14.32 -4.57 4.49
CA GLN A 116 -15.74 -4.93 4.57
C GLN A 116 -15.93 -6.42 4.85
N GLU A 117 -15.10 -7.27 4.24
CA GLU A 117 -15.09 -8.72 4.48
C GLU A 117 -14.71 -9.06 5.93
N SER A 118 -14.00 -8.16 6.62
CA SER A 118 -13.62 -8.28 8.03
C SER A 118 -14.64 -7.74 9.04
N GLY A 119 -15.85 -7.39 8.58
CA GLY A 119 -16.96 -7.03 9.46
C GLY A 119 -16.86 -5.65 10.09
N MET A 120 -15.98 -4.76 9.59
CA MET A 120 -15.96 -3.37 10.05
C MET A 120 -17.23 -2.64 9.60
N PRO A 121 -18.01 -2.07 10.52
CA PRO A 121 -19.22 -1.35 10.15
C PRO A 121 -18.83 -0.12 9.32
N THR A 122 -19.37 -0.02 8.11
CA THR A 122 -19.37 1.23 7.35
C THR A 122 -20.02 2.31 8.20
N ALA A 123 -19.28 3.35 8.58
CA ALA A 123 -19.87 4.58 9.07
C ALA A 123 -20.80 5.10 7.96
N ARG A 124 -22.10 5.09 8.24
CA ARG A 124 -23.16 5.54 7.34
C ARG A 124 -23.57 6.96 7.70
#